data_AF-Q4DAU5-F1
#
_entry.id   AF-Q4DAU5-F1
#
_cell.length_a   1.000
_cell.length_b   1.000
_cell.length_c   1.000
_cell.angle_alpha   90.00
_cell.angle_beta   90.00
_cell.angle_gamma   90.00
#
_symmetry.space_group_name_H-M   'P 1'
#
loop_
_entity.id
_entity.type
_entity.pdbx_description
1 polymer ?
#
loop_
_entity_poly.entity_id
_entity_poly.type
_entity_poly.pdbx_seq_one_letter_code
_entity_poly.pdbx_strand_id
1 'polypeptide(L)'
;MKPVAAGTLPADLIDAIRGGAVTLNRINDEIVVFRDARGGVEWHCTRHAGRLCSYRHQKTGANGKAEISRFDAVKRMTVQPEEKSPPNTSVTEETNPPPLTEASKRTATLSEVMQQYRSMAMKVAHLLAPAPRDQRELRRSFAAEDGDALNAVLSTLTVLNHRGQRELLDVGYEIIDIESYSSKAVKQQVANLALPKVAHNKAVLDRFAIYADRDVMLAVCSKGIMAGLGSFKRKREEEDDSEDAEGDEGTLGRKGEETAQGAALTLFTHMDQCGIRWCDGDLTERRWVLSSAAKEALAQRKRAHTAVGSGASQRLKPMPIVNASQLAAAHGNYVVLHKEYHILYDLLKRVEEITEAARGWCQSNATRISEELREEMQRWFAAQEGPWRTLIALFDVLHKALYELKREIEDYVNLREWGVLT
;
A
#
# COMPACT_ATOMS: atom_id res chain seq x y z
N MET A 1 -32.90 -22.92 -9.21
CA MET A 1 -32.10 -22.96 -10.45
C MET A 1 -31.06 -24.06 -10.34
N LYS A 2 -30.86 -24.87 -11.39
CA LYS A 2 -29.78 -25.86 -11.43
C LYS A 2 -28.54 -25.21 -12.09
N PRO A 3 -27.32 -25.47 -11.58
CA PRO A 3 -26.11 -24.98 -12.23
C PRO A 3 -25.98 -25.57 -13.64
N VAL A 4 -25.69 -24.72 -14.63
CA VAL A 4 -25.63 -25.10 -16.05
C VAL A 4 -24.21 -25.52 -16.46
N ALA A 5 -23.20 -24.78 -16.00
CA ALA A 5 -21.81 -25.07 -16.22
C ALA A 5 -20.94 -24.46 -15.11
N ALA A 6 -19.72 -24.98 -14.94
CA ALA A 6 -18.72 -24.48 -13.99
C ALA A 6 -17.34 -24.41 -14.65
N GLY A 7 -16.55 -23.39 -14.32
CA GLY A 7 -15.21 -23.24 -14.87
C GLY A 7 -14.67 -21.84 -14.62
N THR A 8 -13.40 -21.65 -14.98
CA THR A 8 -12.75 -20.34 -14.87
C THR A 8 -13.16 -19.50 -16.07
N LEU A 9 -13.92 -18.44 -15.83
CA LEU A 9 -14.20 -17.43 -16.84
C LEU A 9 -13.09 -16.36 -16.80
N PRO A 10 -12.73 -15.76 -17.94
CA PRO A 10 -11.77 -14.67 -17.95
C PRO A 10 -12.35 -13.44 -17.21
N ALA A 11 -11.48 -12.66 -16.58
CA ALA A 11 -11.87 -11.61 -15.64
C ALA A 11 -12.74 -10.51 -16.29
N ASP A 12 -12.48 -10.19 -17.55
CA ASP A 12 -13.26 -9.23 -18.34
C ASP A 12 -14.74 -9.66 -18.47
N LEU A 13 -14.99 -10.94 -18.72
CA LEU A 13 -16.34 -11.48 -18.76
C LEU A 13 -16.99 -11.46 -17.36
N ILE A 14 -16.24 -11.79 -16.30
CA ILE A 14 -16.76 -11.74 -14.93
C ILE A 14 -17.18 -10.30 -14.57
N ASP A 15 -16.35 -9.32 -14.91
CA ASP A 15 -16.64 -7.90 -14.67
C ASP A 15 -17.83 -7.43 -15.51
N ALA A 16 -17.94 -7.84 -16.77
CA ALA A 16 -19.09 -7.55 -17.61
C ALA A 16 -20.40 -8.16 -17.06
N ILE A 17 -20.36 -9.40 -16.57
CA ILE A 17 -21.49 -10.06 -15.91
C ILE A 17 -21.89 -9.30 -14.63
N ARG A 18 -20.91 -8.90 -13.81
CA ARG A 18 -21.15 -8.10 -12.59
C ARG A 18 -21.73 -6.72 -12.93
N GLY A 19 -21.36 -6.14 -14.07
CA GLY A 19 -21.90 -4.89 -14.59
C GLY A 19 -23.35 -4.99 -15.09
N GLY A 20 -23.93 -6.20 -15.19
CA GLY A 20 -25.34 -6.42 -15.51
C GLY A 20 -25.72 -6.21 -16.98
N ALA A 21 -24.75 -6.05 -17.89
CA ALA A 21 -24.99 -5.75 -19.31
C ALA A 21 -24.85 -6.97 -20.25
N VAL A 22 -24.60 -8.16 -19.70
CA VAL A 22 -24.33 -9.38 -20.47
C VAL A 22 -25.59 -10.23 -20.61
N THR A 23 -25.91 -10.59 -21.85
CA THR A 23 -26.98 -11.53 -22.20
C THR A 23 -26.40 -12.91 -22.51
N LEU A 24 -27.08 -13.97 -22.06
CA LEU A 24 -26.64 -15.35 -22.24
C LEU A 24 -27.48 -16.04 -23.31
N ASN A 25 -26.86 -16.41 -24.43
CA ASN A 25 -27.52 -17.17 -25.49
C ASN A 25 -26.86 -18.54 -25.66
N ARG A 26 -27.66 -19.59 -25.83
CA ARG A 26 -27.18 -20.93 -26.10
C ARG A 26 -27.29 -21.20 -27.60
N ILE A 27 -26.15 -21.41 -28.27
CA ILE A 27 -26.14 -21.70 -29.72
C ILE A 27 -26.45 -23.18 -29.95
N ASN A 28 -25.77 -24.07 -29.24
CA ASN A 28 -25.99 -25.51 -29.30
C ASN A 28 -25.74 -26.14 -27.91
N ASP A 29 -25.78 -27.47 -27.81
CA ASP A 29 -25.63 -28.12 -26.51
C ASP A 29 -24.25 -27.88 -25.86
N GLU A 30 -23.24 -27.59 -26.68
CA GLU A 30 -21.84 -27.46 -26.33
C GLU A 30 -21.37 -26.00 -26.22
N ILE A 31 -22.03 -25.03 -26.83
CA ILE A 31 -21.55 -23.65 -26.96
C ILE A 31 -22.56 -22.68 -26.35
N VAL A 32 -22.07 -21.92 -25.38
CA VAL A 32 -22.78 -20.84 -24.71
C VAL A 32 -22.10 -19.53 -25.04
N VAL A 33 -22.86 -18.56 -25.50
CA VAL A 33 -22.36 -17.24 -25.89
C VAL A 33 -22.84 -16.20 -24.89
N PHE A 34 -21.88 -15.46 -24.35
CA PHE A 34 -22.13 -14.27 -23.54
C PHE A 34 -21.98 -13.06 -24.47
N ARG A 35 -23.02 -12.25 -24.61
CA ARG A 35 -23.02 -11.06 -25.47
C ARG A 35 -23.17 -9.81 -24.62
N ASP A 36 -22.18 -8.94 -24.67
CA ASP A 36 -22.25 -7.60 -24.11
C ASP A 36 -22.66 -6.62 -25.21
N ALA A 37 -23.92 -6.19 -25.15
CA ALA A 37 -24.49 -5.24 -26.11
C ALA A 37 -23.84 -3.84 -26.00
N ARG A 38 -23.27 -3.46 -24.85
CA ARG A 38 -22.62 -2.15 -24.66
C ARG A 38 -21.18 -2.17 -25.16
N GLY A 39 -20.47 -3.27 -24.89
CA GLY A 39 -19.07 -3.42 -25.29
C GLY A 39 -18.86 -3.83 -26.75
N GLY A 40 -19.87 -4.35 -27.44
CA GLY A 40 -19.70 -4.92 -28.78
C GLY A 40 -18.84 -6.19 -28.78
N VAL A 41 -18.84 -6.92 -27.66
CA VAL A 41 -18.01 -8.10 -27.45
C VAL A 41 -18.89 -9.31 -27.20
N GLU A 42 -18.52 -10.42 -27.80
CA GLU A 42 -19.10 -11.73 -27.56
C GLU A 42 -18.02 -12.70 -27.05
N TRP A 43 -18.35 -13.49 -26.04
CA TRP A 43 -17.50 -14.59 -25.57
C TRP A 43 -18.19 -15.91 -25.87
N HIS A 44 -17.57 -16.71 -26.74
CA HIS A 44 -18.02 -18.05 -27.08
C HIS A 44 -17.35 -19.05 -26.14
N CYS A 45 -18.13 -19.64 -25.25
CA CYS A 45 -17.67 -20.61 -24.27
C CYS A 45 -18.06 -22.03 -24.71
N THR A 46 -17.08 -22.86 -25.02
CA THR A 46 -17.28 -24.29 -25.28
C THR A 46 -17.39 -25.06 -23.96
N ARG A 47 -18.28 -26.05 -23.93
CA ARG A 47 -18.59 -26.91 -22.80
C ARG A 47 -18.26 -28.35 -23.13
N HIS A 48 -17.64 -29.03 -22.19
CA HIS A 48 -17.50 -30.49 -22.21
C HIS A 48 -18.48 -31.15 -21.23
N ALA A 49 -18.80 -32.42 -21.47
CA ALA A 49 -19.69 -33.24 -20.66
C ALA A 49 -19.32 -33.17 -19.16
N GLY A 50 -20.33 -32.96 -18.31
CA GLY A 50 -20.10 -32.69 -16.90
C GLY A 50 -19.68 -33.92 -16.09
N ARG A 51 -19.27 -33.67 -14.85
CA ARG A 51 -19.32 -34.70 -13.80
C ARG A 51 -20.47 -34.38 -12.86
N LEU A 52 -21.00 -35.41 -12.20
CA LEU A 52 -21.98 -35.24 -11.14
C LEU A 52 -21.32 -34.50 -9.97
N CYS A 53 -21.76 -33.27 -9.69
CA CYS A 53 -21.24 -32.45 -8.62
C CYS A 53 -22.33 -32.10 -7.62
N SER A 54 -21.99 -32.08 -6.34
CA SER A 54 -22.82 -31.44 -5.33
C SER A 54 -22.70 -29.92 -5.46
N TYR A 55 -23.83 -29.23 -5.36
CA TYR A 55 -23.87 -27.78 -5.36
C TYR A 55 -24.71 -27.28 -4.18
N ARG A 56 -24.44 -26.03 -3.78
CA ARG A 56 -25.24 -25.28 -2.81
C ARG A 56 -25.49 -23.88 -3.37
N HIS A 57 -26.75 -23.52 -3.52
CA HIS A 57 -27.14 -22.21 -4.01
C HIS A 57 -26.89 -21.17 -2.93
N GLN A 58 -25.99 -20.20 -3.18
CA GLN A 58 -25.58 -19.21 -2.17
C GLN A 58 -26.75 -18.38 -1.64
N LYS A 59 -27.70 -18.00 -2.51
CA LYS A 59 -28.81 -17.11 -2.14
C LYS A 59 -29.95 -17.79 -1.40
N THR A 60 -30.25 -19.06 -1.72
CA THR A 60 -31.42 -19.77 -1.14
C THR A 60 -31.01 -20.90 -0.19
N GLY A 61 -29.71 -21.21 -0.08
CA GLY A 61 -29.21 -22.33 0.70
C GLY A 61 -29.52 -23.72 0.14
N ALA A 62 -30.33 -23.82 -0.91
CA ALA A 62 -30.74 -25.09 -1.52
C ALA A 62 -29.53 -25.87 -2.01
N ASN A 63 -29.42 -27.12 -1.58
CA ASN A 63 -28.39 -28.05 -1.99
C ASN A 63 -28.96 -29.14 -2.91
N GLY A 64 -28.09 -29.71 -3.74
CA GLY A 64 -28.49 -30.77 -4.67
C GLY A 64 -27.28 -31.38 -5.35
N LYS A 65 -27.53 -32.43 -6.14
CA LYS A 65 -26.55 -32.99 -7.08
C LYS A 65 -27.06 -32.74 -8.49
N ALA A 66 -26.20 -32.21 -9.34
CA ALA A 66 -26.48 -32.02 -10.75
C ALA A 66 -25.25 -32.39 -11.56
N GLU A 67 -25.46 -32.83 -12.79
CA GLU A 67 -24.39 -32.98 -13.76
C GLU A 67 -24.05 -31.60 -14.30
N ILE A 68 -22.85 -31.10 -13.96
CA ILE A 68 -22.43 -29.74 -14.29
C ILE A 68 -21.35 -29.82 -15.36
N SER A 69 -21.66 -29.34 -16.57
CA SER A 69 -20.68 -29.22 -17.65
C SER A 69 -19.53 -28.30 -17.25
N ARG A 70 -18.33 -28.53 -17.78
CA ARG A 70 -17.21 -27.61 -17.57
C ARG A 70 -16.95 -26.75 -18.79
N PHE A 71 -16.67 -25.46 -18.56
CA PHE A 71 -16.14 -24.59 -19.61
C PHE A 71 -14.70 -24.97 -19.89
N ASP A 72 -14.38 -25.14 -21.18
CA ASP A 72 -13.06 -25.60 -21.62
C ASP A 72 -12.28 -24.47 -22.29
N ALA A 73 -12.85 -23.86 -23.33
CA ALA A 73 -12.29 -22.70 -24.00
C ALA A 73 -13.28 -21.54 -24.04
N VAL A 74 -12.79 -20.33 -23.78
CA VAL A 74 -13.54 -19.08 -23.93
C VAL A 74 -12.87 -18.26 -25.03
N LYS A 75 -13.54 -18.11 -26.16
CA LYS A 75 -13.05 -17.31 -27.30
C LYS A 75 -13.77 -15.97 -27.33
N ARG A 76 -13.03 -14.89 -27.14
CA ARG A 76 -13.55 -13.52 -27.27
C ARG A 76 -13.57 -13.13 -28.75
N MET A 77 -14.70 -12.59 -29.20
CA MET A 77 -14.90 -12.04 -30.53
C MET A 77 -15.41 -10.61 -30.40
N THR A 78 -14.83 -9.70 -31.16
CA THR A 78 -15.33 -8.34 -31.32
C THR A 78 -16.33 -8.37 -32.45
N VAL A 79 -17.57 -7.94 -32.18
CA VAL A 79 -18.59 -7.80 -33.21
C VAL A 79 -18.23 -6.52 -33.97
N GLN A 80 -17.52 -6.65 -35.09
CA GLN A 80 -17.42 -5.51 -36.00
C GLN A 80 -18.83 -5.25 -36.56
N PRO A 81 -19.32 -4.00 -36.51
CA PRO A 81 -20.56 -3.66 -37.18
C PRO A 81 -20.41 -4.02 -38.66
N GLU A 82 -21.39 -4.75 -39.19
CA GLU A 82 -21.48 -5.06 -40.62
C GLU A 82 -21.54 -3.74 -41.41
N GLU A 83 -20.37 -3.23 -41.81
CA GLU A 83 -20.28 -2.24 -42.87
C GLU A 83 -20.67 -2.94 -44.16
N LYS A 84 -21.84 -2.56 -44.66
CA LYS A 84 -22.29 -2.81 -46.03
C LYS A 84 -21.17 -2.43 -46.99
N SER A 85 -20.42 -3.43 -47.42
CA SER A 85 -19.37 -3.29 -48.41
C SER A 85 -20.04 -3.07 -49.77
N PRO A 86 -19.79 -1.94 -50.46
CA PRO A 86 -20.12 -1.81 -51.86
C PRO A 86 -19.14 -2.66 -52.68
N PRO A 87 -19.60 -3.30 -53.77
CA PRO A 87 -18.80 -4.24 -54.54
C PRO A 87 -17.78 -3.53 -55.43
N ASN A 88 -16.58 -4.12 -55.44
CA ASN A 88 -15.64 -4.23 -56.56
C ASN A 88 -15.25 -2.97 -57.31
N THR A 89 -14.02 -2.52 -57.07
CA THR A 89 -13.16 -2.09 -58.16
C THR A 89 -11.76 -2.62 -57.93
N SER A 90 -11.43 -3.63 -58.73
CA SER A 90 -10.10 -4.15 -58.95
C SER A 90 -9.21 -3.06 -59.53
N VAL A 91 -8.12 -2.70 -58.85
CA VAL A 91 -6.95 -2.14 -59.52
C VAL A 91 -5.74 -2.91 -59.01
N THR A 92 -5.25 -3.76 -59.90
CA THR A 92 -3.95 -4.42 -59.83
C THR A 92 -2.89 -3.34 -60.00
N GLU A 93 -2.08 -3.09 -58.98
CA GLU A 93 -0.80 -2.42 -59.20
C GLU A 93 0.24 -3.02 -58.25
N GLU A 94 0.96 -4.00 -58.81
CA GLU A 94 2.26 -4.45 -58.31
C GLU A 94 3.17 -3.22 -58.19
N THR A 95 3.42 -2.77 -56.96
CA THR A 95 4.55 -1.88 -56.73
C THR A 95 5.33 -2.41 -55.54
N ASN A 96 6.62 -2.61 -55.80
CA ASN A 96 7.62 -3.27 -54.99
C ASN A 96 7.60 -2.90 -53.50
N PRO A 97 7.99 -3.85 -52.61
CA PRO A 97 8.03 -3.62 -51.17
C PRO A 97 9.01 -2.49 -50.84
N PRO A 98 8.59 -1.46 -50.09
CA PRO A 98 9.47 -0.37 -49.72
C PRO A 98 10.58 -0.87 -48.79
N PRO A 99 11.77 -0.24 -48.84
CA PRO A 99 12.94 -0.66 -48.09
C PRO A 99 12.72 -0.48 -46.59
N LEU A 100 13.53 -1.19 -45.80
CA LEU A 100 13.67 -1.11 -44.34
C LEU A 100 14.03 0.31 -43.87
N THR A 101 13.13 1.28 -44.04
CA THR A 101 13.22 2.57 -43.36
C THR A 101 12.80 2.34 -41.94
N GLU A 102 13.80 2.32 -41.06
CA GLU A 102 13.76 2.78 -39.67
C GLU A 102 12.33 3.02 -39.21
N ALA A 103 11.62 1.92 -38.92
CA ALA A 103 10.28 1.99 -38.39
C ALA A 103 10.43 2.65 -37.03
N SER A 104 10.25 3.98 -37.07
CA SER A 104 10.01 4.89 -35.97
C SER A 104 9.60 4.05 -34.78
N LYS A 105 10.48 3.94 -33.78
CA LYS A 105 10.24 3.24 -32.52
C LYS A 105 8.89 3.72 -31.99
N ARG A 106 7.81 3.06 -32.41
CA ARG A 106 6.47 3.27 -31.90
C ARG A 106 6.58 2.70 -30.51
N THR A 107 6.87 3.57 -29.55
CA THR A 107 6.63 3.26 -28.16
C THR A 107 5.15 2.95 -28.08
N ALA A 108 4.84 1.65 -28.02
CA ALA A 108 3.48 1.18 -27.89
C ALA A 108 2.86 1.89 -26.68
N THR A 109 1.66 2.42 -26.87
CA THR A 109 0.96 3.06 -25.75
C THR A 109 0.54 1.98 -24.75
N LEU A 110 0.35 2.37 -23.48
CA LEU A 110 -0.17 1.46 -22.46
C LEU A 110 -1.47 0.77 -22.91
N SER A 111 -2.34 1.49 -23.61
CA SER A 111 -3.59 0.97 -24.15
C SER A 111 -3.35 -0.18 -25.15
N GLU A 112 -2.43 0.00 -26.11
CA GLU A 112 -2.09 -1.03 -27.10
C GLU A 112 -1.47 -2.26 -26.43
N VAL A 113 -0.52 -2.06 -25.50
CA VAL A 113 0.11 -3.15 -24.76
C VAL A 113 -0.90 -3.91 -23.91
N MET A 114 -1.83 -3.21 -23.26
CA MET A 114 -2.88 -3.84 -22.46
C MET A 114 -3.96 -4.51 -23.31
N GLN A 115 -4.14 -4.11 -24.58
CA GLN A 115 -5.06 -4.76 -25.50
C GLN A 115 -4.46 -6.05 -26.08
N GLN A 116 -3.16 -6.05 -26.40
CA GLN A 116 -2.49 -7.16 -27.09
C GLN A 116 -1.79 -8.14 -26.14
N TYR A 117 -1.17 -7.64 -25.06
CA TYR A 117 -0.26 -8.40 -24.20
C TYR A 117 -0.64 -8.33 -22.71
N ARG A 118 -1.92 -8.13 -22.39
CA ARG A 118 -2.43 -7.96 -21.01
C ARG A 118 -1.85 -8.94 -20.00
N SER A 119 -1.91 -10.25 -20.31
CA SER A 119 -1.45 -11.31 -19.42
C SER A 119 0.04 -11.16 -19.07
N MET A 120 0.85 -10.88 -20.09
CA MET A 120 2.28 -10.67 -19.93
C MET A 120 2.58 -9.39 -19.17
N ALA A 121 1.89 -8.28 -19.50
CA ALA A 121 1.98 -7.01 -18.78
C ALA A 121 1.72 -7.18 -17.28
N MET A 122 0.66 -7.90 -16.92
CA MET A 122 0.34 -8.18 -15.52
C MET A 122 1.43 -9.02 -14.86
N LYS A 123 1.90 -10.11 -15.48
CA LYS A 123 2.98 -10.94 -14.92
C LYS A 123 4.27 -10.14 -14.71
N VAL A 124 4.66 -9.32 -15.69
CA VAL A 124 5.86 -8.47 -15.63
C VAL A 124 5.72 -7.45 -14.51
N ALA A 125 4.59 -6.75 -14.41
CA ALA A 125 4.33 -5.78 -13.35
C ALA A 125 4.43 -6.43 -11.96
N HIS A 126 3.76 -7.57 -11.75
CA HIS A 126 3.79 -8.28 -10.46
C HIS A 126 5.19 -8.80 -10.10
N LEU A 127 6.01 -9.18 -11.07
CA LEU A 127 7.38 -9.65 -10.83
C LEU A 127 8.33 -8.52 -10.43
N LEU A 128 8.15 -7.32 -11.01
CA LEU A 128 9.01 -6.16 -10.82
C LEU A 128 8.60 -5.22 -9.69
N ALA A 129 7.33 -5.27 -9.25
CA ALA A 129 6.82 -4.39 -8.22
C ALA A 129 7.63 -4.39 -6.91
N PRO A 130 8.06 -5.57 -6.38
CA PRO A 130 8.76 -5.62 -5.11
C PRO A 130 10.19 -5.07 -5.18
N ALA A 131 10.87 -5.23 -6.33
CA ALA A 131 12.24 -4.77 -6.51
C ALA A 131 12.60 -4.67 -8.01
N PRO A 132 13.46 -3.72 -8.38
CA PRO A 132 14.08 -3.69 -9.71
C PRO A 132 14.84 -4.99 -9.99
N ARG A 133 14.85 -5.42 -11.26
CA ARG A 133 15.56 -6.65 -11.67
C ARG A 133 16.42 -6.45 -12.90
N ASP A 134 17.44 -7.30 -13.04
CA ASP A 134 18.29 -7.30 -14.23
C ASP A 134 17.51 -7.76 -15.46
N GLN A 135 17.78 -7.13 -16.61
CA GLN A 135 17.17 -7.50 -17.90
C GLN A 135 17.39 -8.99 -18.23
N ARG A 136 18.55 -9.55 -17.86
CA ARG A 136 18.90 -10.96 -18.07
C ARG A 136 18.02 -11.90 -17.25
N GLU A 137 17.69 -11.51 -16.02
CA GLU A 137 16.80 -12.27 -15.14
C GLU A 137 15.37 -12.28 -15.69
N LEU A 138 14.88 -11.12 -16.13
CA LEU A 138 13.55 -11.02 -16.76
C LEU A 138 13.43 -11.90 -18.01
N ARG A 139 14.42 -11.86 -18.90
CA ARG A 139 14.43 -12.73 -20.10
C ARG A 139 14.45 -14.22 -19.74
N ARG A 140 15.05 -14.59 -18.61
CA ARG A 140 15.02 -15.97 -18.11
C ARG A 140 13.65 -16.35 -17.56
N SER A 141 13.01 -15.46 -16.80
CA SER A 141 11.66 -15.69 -16.23
C SER A 141 10.57 -15.77 -17.30
N PHE A 142 10.75 -15.07 -18.42
CA PHE A 142 9.81 -15.03 -19.54
C PHE A 142 10.34 -15.72 -20.81
N ALA A 143 11.27 -16.69 -20.67
CA ALA A 143 11.91 -17.36 -21.80
C ALA A 143 10.94 -18.14 -22.71
N ALA A 144 9.78 -18.55 -22.16
CA ALA A 144 8.74 -19.26 -22.90
C ALA A 144 7.77 -18.32 -23.64
N GLU A 145 7.88 -17.01 -23.44
CA GLU A 145 7.00 -16.01 -24.03
C GLU A 145 7.66 -15.37 -25.27
N ASP A 146 6.86 -14.70 -26.11
CA ASP A 146 7.36 -13.99 -27.29
C ASP A 146 8.30 -12.83 -26.87
N GLY A 147 9.53 -12.85 -27.40
CA GLY A 147 10.57 -11.87 -27.09
C GLY A 147 10.23 -10.45 -27.54
N ASP A 148 9.52 -10.29 -28.66
CA ASP A 148 9.12 -8.98 -29.15
C ASP A 148 7.98 -8.40 -28.31
N ALA A 149 7.02 -9.25 -27.94
CA ALA A 149 5.97 -8.91 -26.98
C ALA A 149 6.55 -8.47 -25.63
N LEU A 150 7.53 -9.23 -25.10
CA LEU A 150 8.19 -8.89 -23.84
C LEU A 150 8.92 -7.55 -23.94
N ASN A 151 9.62 -7.29 -25.04
CA ASN A 151 10.30 -6.01 -25.24
C ASN A 151 9.30 -4.84 -25.30
N ALA A 152 8.16 -5.01 -25.97
CA ALA A 152 7.09 -3.99 -26.03
C ALA A 152 6.46 -3.71 -24.66
N VAL A 153 6.22 -4.77 -23.87
CA VAL A 153 5.74 -4.64 -22.48
C VAL A 153 6.76 -3.90 -21.61
N LEU A 154 8.04 -4.33 -21.67
CA LEU A 154 9.10 -3.71 -20.88
C LEU A 154 9.34 -2.26 -21.27
N SER A 155 9.31 -1.91 -22.56
CA SER A 155 9.48 -0.52 -23.01
C SER A 155 8.38 0.41 -22.51
N THR A 156 7.20 -0.14 -22.19
CA THR A 156 6.02 0.64 -21.80
C THR A 156 5.88 0.74 -20.29
N LEU A 157 6.17 -0.34 -19.56
CA LEU A 157 5.95 -0.40 -18.11
C LEU A 157 7.18 -0.08 -17.27
N THR A 158 8.37 -0.02 -17.86
CA THR A 158 9.62 0.02 -17.09
C THR A 158 10.63 1.04 -17.60
N VAL A 159 11.47 1.52 -16.70
CA VAL A 159 12.64 2.36 -16.98
C VAL A 159 13.91 1.69 -16.46
N LEU A 160 15.06 2.04 -17.03
CA LEU A 160 16.35 1.60 -16.49
C LEU A 160 16.78 2.56 -15.37
N ASN A 161 17.07 2.01 -14.20
CA ASN A 161 17.60 2.78 -13.07
C ASN A 161 19.12 2.98 -13.19
N HIS A 162 19.71 3.72 -12.24
CA HIS A 162 21.15 4.01 -12.19
C HIS A 162 22.04 2.76 -12.09
N ARG A 163 21.50 1.61 -11.67
CA ARG A 163 22.21 0.32 -11.61
C ARG A 163 22.07 -0.49 -12.89
N GLY A 164 21.38 0.03 -13.91
CA GLY A 164 21.06 -0.69 -15.14
C GLY A 164 19.97 -1.75 -14.96
N GLN A 165 19.21 -1.72 -13.86
CA GLN A 165 18.10 -2.61 -13.59
C GLN A 165 16.80 -2.02 -14.10
N ARG A 166 15.88 -2.90 -14.52
CA ARG A 166 14.52 -2.53 -14.90
C ARG A 166 13.71 -2.25 -13.64
N GLU A 167 13.20 -1.05 -13.55
CA GLU A 167 12.33 -0.57 -12.49
C GLU A 167 10.97 -0.22 -13.07
N LEU A 168 9.91 -0.54 -12.33
CA LEU A 168 8.55 -0.30 -12.76
C LEU A 168 8.21 1.21 -12.73
N LEU A 169 7.57 1.69 -13.80
CA LEU A 169 7.02 3.04 -13.89
C LEU A 169 5.67 3.14 -13.15
N ASP A 170 5.19 4.36 -12.99
CA ASP A 170 3.87 4.68 -12.44
C ASP A 170 2.74 3.87 -13.08
N VAL A 171 2.66 3.86 -14.41
CA VAL A 171 1.66 3.08 -15.17
C VAL A 171 1.68 1.58 -14.87
N GLY A 172 2.85 1.04 -14.50
CA GLY A 172 2.99 -0.35 -14.11
C GLY A 172 2.44 -0.62 -12.70
N TYR A 173 2.57 0.33 -11.77
CA TYR A 173 1.99 0.19 -10.44
C TYR A 173 0.46 0.32 -10.43
N GLU A 174 -0.12 1.08 -11.36
CA GLU A 174 -1.57 1.26 -11.45
C GLU A 174 -2.33 -0.02 -11.76
N ILE A 175 -1.73 -0.92 -12.55
CA ILE A 175 -2.33 -2.19 -12.95
C ILE A 175 -2.13 -3.32 -11.92
N ILE A 176 -1.31 -3.12 -10.89
CA ILE A 176 -1.01 -4.15 -9.90
C ILE A 176 -2.19 -4.37 -8.96
N ASP A 177 -2.43 -5.65 -8.64
CA ASP A 177 -3.25 -6.04 -7.52
C ASP A 177 -2.36 -6.43 -6.34
N ILE A 178 -2.26 -5.55 -5.35
CA ILE A 178 -1.46 -5.78 -4.15
C ILE A 178 -1.95 -6.98 -3.33
N GLU A 179 -3.23 -7.36 -3.47
CA GLU A 179 -3.79 -8.50 -2.74
C GLU A 179 -3.30 -9.84 -3.27
N SER A 180 -2.76 -9.88 -4.48
CA SER A 180 -2.20 -11.09 -5.10
C SER A 180 -0.97 -11.63 -4.35
N TYR A 181 -0.27 -10.79 -3.59
CA TYR A 181 0.88 -11.20 -2.79
C TYR A 181 0.43 -11.86 -1.48
N SER A 182 0.96 -13.04 -1.18
CA SER A 182 0.65 -13.74 0.08
C SER A 182 1.40 -13.17 1.29
N SER A 183 2.59 -12.59 1.08
CA SER A 183 3.45 -12.09 2.15
C SER A 183 3.14 -10.62 2.46
N LYS A 184 2.86 -10.33 3.74
CA LYS A 184 2.67 -8.96 4.23
C LYS A 184 3.92 -8.09 4.00
N ALA A 185 5.12 -8.65 4.19
CA ALA A 185 6.37 -7.93 3.96
C ALA A 185 6.52 -7.52 2.48
N VAL A 186 6.10 -8.39 1.55
CA VAL A 186 6.12 -8.07 0.12
C VAL A 186 5.07 -6.99 -0.20
N LYS A 187 3.85 -7.09 0.36
CA LYS A 187 2.82 -6.03 0.19
C LYS A 187 3.35 -4.66 0.64
N GLN A 188 3.97 -4.61 1.81
CA GLN A 188 4.55 -3.40 2.38
C GLN A 188 5.68 -2.83 1.50
N GLN A 189 6.61 -3.69 1.06
CA GLN A 189 7.70 -3.30 0.16
C GLN A 189 7.17 -2.74 -1.17
N VAL A 190 6.19 -3.40 -1.79
CA VAL A 190 5.55 -2.95 -3.02
C VAL A 190 4.86 -1.60 -2.80
N ALA A 191 4.11 -1.45 -1.71
CA ALA A 191 3.40 -0.21 -1.39
C ALA A 191 4.37 0.97 -1.19
N ASN A 192 5.49 0.75 -0.50
CA ASN A 192 6.50 1.78 -0.29
C ASN A 192 7.12 2.28 -1.60
N LEU A 193 7.35 1.38 -2.57
CA LEU A 193 7.88 1.75 -3.88
C LEU A 193 6.83 2.39 -4.79
N ALA A 194 5.56 1.96 -4.65
CA ALA A 194 4.45 2.46 -5.45
C ALA A 194 4.07 3.89 -5.08
N LEU A 195 3.90 4.18 -3.78
CA LEU A 195 3.29 5.43 -3.30
C LEU A 195 3.91 6.72 -3.86
N PRO A 196 5.25 6.88 -3.93
CA PRO A 196 5.85 8.08 -4.52
C PRO A 196 5.54 8.27 -6.01
N LYS A 197 5.23 7.18 -6.72
CA LYS A 197 5.00 7.15 -8.18
C LYS A 197 3.53 7.26 -8.54
N VAL A 198 2.62 6.74 -7.71
CA VAL A 198 1.16 6.78 -7.95
C VAL A 198 0.46 7.93 -7.24
N ALA A 199 1.22 8.93 -6.78
CA ALA A 199 0.69 10.05 -6.00
C ALA A 199 -0.41 10.86 -6.72
N HIS A 200 -0.43 10.85 -8.05
CA HIS A 200 -1.45 11.49 -8.88
C HIS A 200 -2.80 10.75 -8.88
N ASN A 201 -2.82 9.45 -8.60
CA ASN A 201 -4.01 8.62 -8.71
C ASN A 201 -4.53 8.21 -7.32
N LYS A 202 -5.51 8.97 -6.81
CA LYS A 202 -6.04 8.81 -5.45
C LYS A 202 -6.58 7.40 -5.16
N ALA A 203 -7.28 6.78 -6.09
CA ALA A 203 -7.85 5.44 -5.90
C ALA A 203 -6.76 4.37 -5.78
N VAL A 204 -5.66 4.52 -6.53
CA VAL A 204 -4.51 3.63 -6.46
C VAL A 204 -3.73 3.89 -5.17
N LEU A 205 -3.54 5.16 -4.82
CA LEU A 205 -2.89 5.58 -3.57
C LEU A 205 -3.59 4.99 -2.35
N ASP A 206 -4.92 5.09 -2.26
CA ASP A 206 -5.69 4.58 -1.13
C ASP A 206 -5.53 3.05 -0.95
N ARG A 207 -5.40 2.29 -2.06
CA ARG A 207 -5.12 0.84 -2.01
C ARG A 207 -3.73 0.53 -1.45
N PHE A 208 -2.70 1.26 -1.87
CA PHE A 208 -1.33 1.05 -1.38
C PHE A 208 -1.11 1.58 0.03
N ALA A 209 -1.79 2.66 0.41
CA ALA A 209 -1.67 3.33 1.71
C ALA A 209 -1.93 2.40 2.90
N ILE A 210 -2.76 1.36 2.72
CA ILE A 210 -3.08 0.37 3.75
C ILE A 210 -1.86 -0.44 4.18
N TYR A 211 -0.90 -0.65 3.28
CA TYR A 211 0.25 -1.53 3.47
C TYR A 211 1.58 -0.80 3.66
N ALA A 212 1.65 0.46 3.25
CA ALA A 212 2.89 1.21 3.28
C ALA A 212 3.35 1.60 4.68
N ASP A 213 4.65 1.83 4.81
CA ASP A 213 5.25 2.44 5.99
C ASP A 213 4.74 3.85 6.20
N ARG A 214 4.56 4.19 7.47
CA ARG A 214 4.06 5.48 7.89
C ARG A 214 4.94 6.62 7.39
N ASP A 215 6.26 6.46 7.42
CA ASP A 215 7.19 7.52 6.98
C ASP A 215 7.09 7.77 5.48
N VAL A 216 6.88 6.73 4.67
CA VAL A 216 6.65 6.86 3.23
C VAL A 216 5.31 7.54 2.96
N MET A 217 4.25 7.11 3.65
CA MET A 217 2.94 7.76 3.60
C MET A 217 3.02 9.25 3.97
N LEU A 218 3.74 9.60 5.04
CA LEU A 218 3.93 10.98 5.45
C LEU A 218 4.75 11.76 4.42
N ALA A 219 5.79 11.18 3.84
CA ALA A 219 6.58 11.84 2.78
C ALA A 219 5.76 12.13 1.52
N VAL A 220 4.81 11.25 1.17
CA VAL A 220 3.95 11.40 -0.02
C VAL A 220 2.78 12.35 0.27
N CYS A 221 2.10 12.20 1.41
CA CYS A 221 0.99 13.06 1.79
C CYS A 221 1.42 14.47 2.23
N SER A 222 2.64 14.64 2.77
CA SER A 222 3.17 15.96 3.13
C SER A 222 3.31 16.87 1.92
N LYS A 223 3.60 16.33 0.73
CA LYS A 223 3.59 17.09 -0.53
C LYS A 223 2.19 17.49 -1.00
N GLY A 224 1.13 16.80 -0.57
CA GLY A 224 -0.22 16.99 -1.11
C GLY A 224 -1.14 17.92 -0.31
N ILE A 225 -1.04 17.95 1.02
CA ILE A 225 -1.99 18.74 1.85
C ILE A 225 -1.32 19.47 3.01
N MET A 226 -0.21 18.97 3.56
CA MET A 226 0.52 19.67 4.63
C MET A 226 1.62 20.62 4.14
N ALA A 227 1.96 20.61 2.84
CA ALA A 227 2.89 21.57 2.25
C ALA A 227 2.41 23.04 2.40
N GLY A 228 1.12 23.26 2.67
CA GLY A 228 0.56 24.58 2.95
C GLY A 228 0.73 25.09 4.39
N LEU A 229 1.23 24.29 5.34
CA LEU A 229 1.20 24.67 6.76
C LEU A 229 2.53 24.61 7.50
N GLY A 230 3.66 24.42 6.81
CA GLY A 230 4.93 24.40 7.53
C GLY A 230 6.14 24.45 6.63
N SER A 231 6.54 25.66 6.24
CA SER A 231 7.91 26.17 6.38
C SER A 231 8.06 27.39 5.46
N PHE A 232 7.92 28.58 6.06
CA PHE A 232 8.55 29.79 5.52
C PHE A 232 10.06 29.51 5.48
N LYS A 233 10.52 28.99 4.34
CA LYS A 233 11.92 28.74 4.06
C LYS A 233 12.58 30.13 3.99
N ARG A 234 13.23 30.51 5.09
CA ARG A 234 14.08 31.70 5.15
C ARG A 234 15.00 31.67 3.94
N LYS A 235 14.96 32.76 3.17
CA LYS A 235 15.88 33.06 2.09
C LYS A 235 17.28 33.07 2.71
N ARG A 236 18.04 31.99 2.48
CA ARG A 236 19.45 31.92 2.86
C ARG A 236 20.16 32.78 1.83
N GLU A 237 20.62 33.94 2.27
CA GLU A 237 21.46 34.82 1.47
C GLU A 237 22.73 34.02 1.14
N GLU A 238 22.99 33.88 -0.17
CA GLU A 238 24.16 33.26 -0.74
C GLU A 238 25.31 34.24 -0.51
N GLU A 239 26.11 34.00 0.53
CA GLU A 239 27.42 34.62 0.68
C GLU A 239 28.37 33.91 -0.29
N ASP A 240 28.61 34.64 -1.38
CA ASP A 240 29.48 34.36 -2.51
C ASP A 240 30.92 34.73 -2.10
N ASP A 241 31.57 33.87 -1.29
CA ASP A 241 33.00 34.01 -1.00
C ASP A 241 33.79 33.04 -1.89
N SER A 242 34.11 33.56 -3.07
CA SER A 242 35.16 33.05 -3.95
C SER A 242 36.53 33.24 -3.28
N GLU A 243 37.09 32.19 -2.68
CA GLU A 243 38.53 32.13 -2.40
C GLU A 243 39.22 31.30 -3.48
N ASP A 244 39.58 31.99 -4.56
CA ASP A 244 40.66 31.62 -5.45
C ASP A 244 42.00 31.89 -4.74
N ALA A 245 42.77 30.84 -4.42
CA ALA A 245 44.23 30.92 -4.32
C ALA A 245 44.82 29.51 -4.31
N GLU A 246 45.17 29.03 -5.50
CA GLU A 246 46.17 27.98 -5.67
C GLU A 246 47.53 28.45 -5.15
N GLY A 247 48.18 27.61 -4.36
CA GLY A 247 49.57 27.73 -3.92
C GLY A 247 49.95 26.39 -3.28
N ASP A 248 50.24 25.39 -4.10
CA ASP A 248 51.57 25.02 -4.60
C ASP A 248 52.46 24.31 -3.56
N GLU A 249 53.29 23.44 -4.10
CA GLU A 249 53.78 22.19 -3.56
C GLU A 249 54.70 22.25 -2.33
N GLY A 250 54.62 21.17 -1.55
CA GLY A 250 55.82 20.35 -1.35
C GLY A 250 56.61 20.60 -0.07
N THR A 251 56.30 19.88 1.01
CA THR A 251 57.36 19.36 1.90
C THR A 251 56.91 18.08 2.62
N LEU A 252 57.16 16.93 1.98
CA LEU A 252 57.20 15.62 2.64
C LEU A 252 58.51 15.52 3.45
N GLY A 253 58.44 15.70 4.76
CA GLY A 253 59.65 15.77 5.59
C GLY A 253 59.43 15.49 7.06
N ARG A 254 59.33 14.20 7.40
CA ARG A 254 59.90 13.57 8.61
C ARG A 254 59.63 14.20 10.00
N LYS A 255 58.89 13.40 10.78
CA LYS A 255 59.26 12.98 12.15
C LYS A 255 59.26 14.08 13.24
N GLY A 256 58.05 14.49 13.61
CA GLY A 256 57.76 15.12 14.89
C GLY A 256 56.77 14.25 15.68
N GLU A 257 57.23 13.12 16.20
CA GLU A 257 56.60 12.48 17.36
C GLU A 257 56.97 13.33 18.58
N GLU A 258 56.28 14.44 18.81
CA GLU A 258 56.41 15.17 20.06
C GLU A 258 55.11 15.91 20.35
N THR A 259 54.34 15.32 21.28
CA THR A 259 53.47 16.02 22.21
C THR A 259 52.45 16.96 21.57
N ALA A 260 51.46 16.40 20.88
CA ALA A 260 50.12 16.98 20.89
C ALA A 260 49.60 16.85 22.33
N GLN A 261 50.04 17.83 23.13
CA GLN A 261 49.43 18.40 24.31
C GLN A 261 48.12 17.69 24.64
N GLY A 262 48.11 17.04 25.80
CA GLY A 262 46.89 16.72 26.53
C GLY A 262 46.08 17.99 26.77
N ALA A 263 45.40 18.45 25.73
CA ALA A 263 44.22 19.27 25.84
C ALA A 263 43.32 18.43 26.73
N ALA A 264 43.30 18.78 28.02
CA ALA A 264 42.47 18.14 29.01
C ALA A 264 41.06 18.13 28.43
N LEU A 265 40.65 16.97 27.92
CA LEU A 265 39.37 16.81 27.26
C LEU A 265 38.34 17.17 28.32
N THR A 266 37.74 18.34 28.19
CA THR A 266 36.84 18.87 29.20
C THR A 266 35.71 17.86 29.35
N LEU A 267 35.60 17.31 30.55
CA LEU A 267 34.55 16.38 30.91
C LEU A 267 33.23 17.14 30.96
N PHE A 268 32.19 16.50 30.44
CA PHE A 268 30.82 16.94 30.60
C PHE A 268 30.32 16.52 31.97
N THR A 269 29.79 17.47 32.73
CA THR A 269 29.36 17.31 34.13
C THR A 269 27.87 17.55 34.33
N HIS A 270 27.15 18.12 33.35
CA HIS A 270 25.73 18.46 33.45
C HIS A 270 24.93 18.09 32.20
N MET A 271 23.67 17.70 32.41
CA MET A 271 22.75 17.32 31.33
C MET A 271 22.50 18.43 30.29
N ASP A 272 22.61 19.71 30.69
CA ASP A 272 22.45 20.86 29.79
C ASP A 272 23.54 20.96 28.73
N GLN A 273 24.71 20.37 28.98
CA GLN A 273 25.84 20.35 28.03
C GLN A 273 25.61 19.40 26.85
N CYS A 274 24.60 18.53 26.94
CA CYS A 274 24.30 17.54 25.91
C CYS A 274 23.59 18.16 24.68
N GLY A 275 23.01 19.36 24.82
CA GLY A 275 22.18 19.99 23.79
C GLY A 275 20.84 19.29 23.53
N ILE A 276 20.50 18.29 24.35
CA ILE A 276 19.25 17.52 24.26
C ILE A 276 18.15 18.28 25.01
N ARG A 277 16.96 18.36 24.40
CA ARG A 277 15.79 19.00 25.01
C ARG A 277 15.09 18.05 26.00
N TRP A 278 15.72 17.78 27.13
CA TRP A 278 15.23 16.84 28.15
C TRP A 278 13.79 17.14 28.60
N CYS A 279 13.45 18.41 28.80
CA CYS A 279 12.11 18.85 29.23
C CYS A 279 10.99 18.46 28.26
N ASP A 280 11.27 18.29 26.97
CA ASP A 280 10.25 17.91 25.97
C ASP A 280 9.79 16.45 26.13
N GLY A 281 10.63 15.61 26.75
CA GLY A 281 10.41 14.19 26.97
C GLY A 281 10.20 13.84 28.44
N ASP A 282 10.16 14.84 29.33
CA ASP A 282 9.97 14.60 30.75
C ASP A 282 8.49 14.32 31.05
N LEU A 283 8.19 13.03 31.24
CA LEU A 283 6.87 12.54 31.60
C LEU A 283 6.51 12.83 33.06
N THR A 284 7.48 13.20 33.90
CA THR A 284 7.24 13.54 35.31
C THR A 284 6.63 14.94 35.45
N GLU A 285 7.08 15.90 34.64
CA GLU A 285 6.50 17.25 34.58
C GLU A 285 5.12 17.25 33.93
N ARG A 286 4.98 16.51 32.82
CA ARG A 286 3.73 16.45 32.04
C ARG A 286 3.05 15.11 32.21
N ARG A 287 2.48 14.88 33.40
CA ARG A 287 1.63 13.70 33.62
C ARG A 287 0.40 13.76 32.72
N TRP A 288 0.45 13.05 31.60
CA TRP A 288 -0.66 12.98 30.68
C TRP A 288 -1.84 12.23 31.30
N VAL A 289 -3.04 12.76 31.11
CA VAL A 289 -4.29 12.18 31.59
C VAL A 289 -5.30 12.20 30.45
N LEU A 290 -5.98 11.07 30.24
CA LEU A 290 -7.11 10.96 29.31
C LEU A 290 -8.12 12.09 29.54
N SER A 291 -8.55 12.74 28.45
CA SER A 291 -9.64 13.71 28.50
C SER A 291 -10.93 13.10 29.09
N SER A 292 -11.77 13.95 29.68
CA SER A 292 -13.06 13.51 30.23
C SER A 292 -13.93 12.82 29.18
N ALA A 293 -13.97 13.37 27.97
CA ALA A 293 -14.70 12.80 26.83
C ALA A 293 -14.20 11.39 26.47
N ALA A 294 -12.89 11.17 26.44
CA ALA A 294 -12.34 9.85 26.13
C ALA A 294 -12.53 8.83 27.27
N LYS A 295 -12.45 9.27 28.53
CA LYS A 295 -12.83 8.42 29.68
C LYS A 295 -14.28 7.99 29.58
N GLU A 296 -15.17 8.91 29.22
CA GLU A 296 -16.58 8.60 29.02
C GLU A 296 -16.79 7.64 27.84
N ALA A 297 -16.16 7.88 26.68
CA ALA A 297 -16.22 6.99 25.53
C ALA A 297 -15.75 5.56 25.88
N LEU A 298 -14.64 5.42 26.60
CA LEU A 298 -14.17 4.11 27.09
C LEU A 298 -15.16 3.47 28.08
N ALA A 299 -15.77 4.26 28.97
CA ALA A 299 -16.76 3.77 29.92
C ALA A 299 -18.05 3.31 29.21
N GLN A 300 -18.53 4.07 28.24
CA GLN A 300 -19.69 3.71 27.40
C GLN A 300 -19.43 2.40 26.66
N ARG A 301 -18.24 2.22 26.07
CA ARG A 301 -17.85 0.95 25.43
C ARG A 301 -17.81 -0.21 26.41
N LYS A 302 -17.19 -0.03 27.58
CA LYS A 302 -17.18 -1.07 28.62
C LYS A 302 -18.60 -1.49 29.01
N ARG A 303 -19.52 -0.53 29.21
CA ARG A 303 -20.94 -0.82 29.50
C ARG A 303 -21.62 -1.57 28.36
N ALA A 304 -21.40 -1.17 27.11
CA ALA A 304 -21.95 -1.86 25.95
C ALA A 304 -21.47 -3.32 25.88
N HIS A 305 -20.19 -3.57 26.14
CA HIS A 305 -19.64 -4.93 26.19
C HIS A 305 -20.19 -5.76 27.36
N THR A 306 -20.34 -5.18 28.55
CA THR A 306 -20.90 -5.89 29.70
C THR A 306 -22.38 -6.22 29.50
N ALA A 307 -23.15 -5.32 28.89
CA ALA A 307 -24.56 -5.55 28.55
C ALA A 307 -24.73 -6.69 27.52
N VAL A 308 -23.78 -6.83 26.59
CA VAL A 308 -23.72 -7.91 25.59
C VAL A 308 -23.34 -9.26 26.25
N GLY A 309 -22.49 -9.25 27.28
CA GLY A 309 -21.98 -10.46 27.93
C GLY A 309 -22.93 -11.17 28.91
N SER A 310 -24.00 -10.54 29.37
CA SER A 310 -24.89 -11.13 30.40
C SER A 310 -25.92 -12.13 29.87
N GLY A 311 -26.01 -12.32 28.55
CA GLY A 311 -26.91 -13.31 27.93
C GLY A 311 -26.33 -14.73 27.97
N ALA A 312 -26.58 -15.48 29.04
CA ALA A 312 -26.01 -16.81 29.30
C ALA A 312 -26.33 -17.93 28.28
N SER A 313 -27.10 -17.66 27.20
CA SER A 313 -27.55 -18.69 26.25
C SER A 313 -27.35 -18.35 24.76
N GLN A 314 -26.64 -17.29 24.39
CA GLN A 314 -26.43 -16.98 22.96
C GLN A 314 -25.16 -17.66 22.42
N ARG A 315 -25.32 -18.52 21.39
CA ARG A 315 -24.20 -19.16 20.68
C ARG A 315 -23.34 -18.16 19.89
N LEU A 316 -23.86 -16.97 19.60
CA LEU A 316 -23.15 -15.90 18.92
C LEU A 316 -23.08 -14.69 19.85
N LYS A 317 -21.92 -14.05 19.91
CA LYS A 317 -21.73 -12.80 20.64
C LYS A 317 -22.70 -11.76 20.05
N PRO A 318 -23.58 -11.13 20.86
CA PRO A 318 -24.47 -10.11 20.34
C PRO A 318 -23.66 -8.98 19.72
N MET A 319 -24.14 -8.46 18.59
CA MET A 319 -23.49 -7.37 17.89
C MET A 319 -23.71 -6.05 18.66
N PRO A 320 -22.67 -5.27 18.92
CA PRO A 320 -22.78 -4.06 19.74
C PRO A 320 -23.49 -2.89 19.02
N ILE A 321 -23.51 -2.89 17.69
CA ILE A 321 -24.18 -1.88 16.86
C ILE A 321 -25.26 -2.59 16.06
N VAL A 322 -26.54 -2.30 16.30
CA VAL A 322 -27.68 -2.89 15.58
C VAL A 322 -28.53 -1.86 14.85
N ASN A 323 -28.34 -0.57 15.11
CA ASN A 323 -29.13 0.51 14.49
C ASN A 323 -28.28 1.76 14.19
N ALA A 324 -28.87 2.68 13.42
CA ALA A 324 -28.19 3.89 12.96
C ALA A 324 -27.79 4.85 14.11
N SER A 325 -28.57 4.90 15.21
CA SER A 325 -28.23 5.76 16.35
C SER A 325 -27.01 5.23 17.13
N GLN A 326 -26.90 3.92 17.28
CA GLN A 326 -25.70 3.28 17.83
C GLN A 326 -24.49 3.44 16.91
N LEU A 327 -24.67 3.35 15.58
CA LEU A 327 -23.60 3.62 14.62
C LEU A 327 -23.08 5.06 14.76
N ALA A 328 -23.98 6.05 14.85
CA ALA A 328 -23.60 7.45 15.04
C ALA A 328 -22.84 7.66 16.36
N ALA A 329 -23.30 7.04 17.45
CA ALA A 329 -22.60 7.07 18.74
C ALA A 329 -21.22 6.38 18.67
N ALA A 330 -21.12 5.26 17.96
CA ALA A 330 -19.87 4.55 17.73
C ALA A 330 -18.86 5.39 16.93
N HIS A 331 -19.30 6.07 15.87
CA HIS A 331 -18.47 7.02 15.14
C HIS A 331 -18.01 8.19 16.01
N GLY A 332 -18.92 8.77 16.82
CA GLY A 332 -18.56 9.83 17.77
C GLY A 332 -17.48 9.38 18.75
N ASN A 333 -17.65 8.20 19.35
CA ASN A 333 -16.66 7.59 20.23
C ASN A 333 -15.33 7.30 19.52
N TYR A 334 -15.38 6.84 18.27
CA TYR A 334 -14.18 6.57 17.47
C TYR A 334 -13.36 7.85 17.26
N VAL A 335 -14.00 8.95 16.87
CA VAL A 335 -13.33 10.24 16.66
C VAL A 335 -12.65 10.73 17.94
N VAL A 336 -13.34 10.66 19.08
CA VAL A 336 -12.79 11.09 20.38
C VAL A 336 -11.59 10.23 20.78
N LEU A 337 -11.72 8.91 20.72
CA LEU A 337 -10.64 7.98 21.08
C LEU A 337 -9.45 8.10 20.13
N HIS A 338 -9.70 8.32 18.84
CA HIS A 338 -8.66 8.45 17.82
C HIS A 338 -7.83 9.71 18.02
N LYS A 339 -8.49 10.81 18.42
CA LYS A 339 -7.80 12.05 18.80
C LYS A 339 -6.86 11.84 19.98
N GLU A 340 -7.33 11.21 21.06
CA GLU A 340 -6.48 10.92 22.22
C GLU A 340 -5.35 9.96 21.89
N TYR A 341 -5.61 8.95 21.07
CA TYR A 341 -4.60 8.01 20.60
C TYR A 341 -3.47 8.74 19.88
N HIS A 342 -3.77 9.72 19.03
CA HIS A 342 -2.76 10.53 18.37
C HIS A 342 -1.95 11.39 19.34
N ILE A 343 -2.61 12.04 20.31
CA ILE A 343 -1.90 12.84 21.32
C ILE A 343 -0.92 11.96 22.11
N LEU A 344 -1.37 10.77 22.50
CA LEU A 344 -0.56 9.82 23.24
C LEU A 344 0.59 9.25 22.40
N TYR A 345 0.32 8.94 21.12
CA TYR A 345 1.33 8.51 20.17
C TYR A 345 2.42 9.57 19.99
N ASP A 346 2.05 10.83 19.77
CA ASP A 346 3.00 11.91 19.57
C ASP A 346 3.85 12.14 20.83
N LEU A 347 3.27 11.92 22.01
CA LEU A 347 4.01 11.95 23.28
C LEU A 347 4.99 10.78 23.40
N LEU A 348 4.57 9.55 23.09
CA LEU A 348 5.46 8.38 23.05
C LEU A 348 6.63 8.60 22.10
N LYS A 349 6.35 9.08 20.88
CA LYS A 349 7.35 9.33 19.85
C LYS A 349 8.37 10.38 20.28
N ARG A 350 7.94 11.49 20.90
CA ARG A 350 8.88 12.50 21.43
C ARG A 350 9.82 11.93 22.49
N VAL A 351 9.32 11.09 23.39
CA VAL A 351 10.15 10.44 24.41
C VAL A 351 11.13 9.48 23.75
N GLU A 352 10.67 8.68 22.77
CA GLU A 352 11.54 7.78 22.00
C GLU A 352 12.67 8.55 21.31
N GLU A 353 12.37 9.62 20.57
CA GLU A 353 13.34 10.51 19.92
C GLU A 353 14.38 11.05 20.92
N ILE A 354 13.96 11.46 22.12
CA ILE A 354 14.87 11.95 23.15
C ILE A 354 15.72 10.82 23.72
N THR A 355 15.16 9.62 23.94
CA THR A 355 15.94 8.47 24.40
C THR A 355 16.95 8.00 23.36
N GLU A 356 16.64 8.11 22.07
CA GLU A 356 17.56 7.80 20.98
C GLU A 356 18.66 8.85 20.88
N ALA A 357 18.31 10.14 20.92
CA ALA A 357 19.28 11.24 20.95
C ALA A 357 20.24 11.11 22.15
N ALA A 358 19.71 10.80 23.33
CA ALA A 358 20.49 10.55 24.53
C ALA A 358 21.43 9.36 24.39
N ARG A 359 20.95 8.23 23.85
CA ARG A 359 21.80 7.06 23.57
C ARG A 359 22.90 7.38 22.57
N GLY A 360 22.58 8.05 21.47
CA GLY A 360 23.57 8.46 20.46
C GLY A 360 24.61 9.43 21.02
N TRP A 361 24.18 10.38 21.86
CA TRP A 361 25.08 11.32 22.53
C TRP A 361 26.00 10.62 23.53
N CYS A 362 25.47 9.70 24.34
CA CYS A 362 26.27 8.89 25.27
C CYS A 362 27.32 8.05 24.55
N GLN A 363 26.96 7.45 23.41
CA GLN A 363 27.89 6.65 22.61
C GLN A 363 29.01 7.53 22.00
N SER A 364 28.65 8.71 21.51
CA SER A 364 29.60 9.63 20.88
C SER A 364 30.55 10.29 21.89
N ASN A 365 30.12 10.45 23.14
CA ASN A 365 30.86 11.14 24.19
C ASN A 365 31.28 10.23 25.35
N ALA A 366 31.28 8.90 25.17
CA ALA A 366 31.48 7.93 26.25
C ALA A 366 32.74 8.19 27.12
N THR A 367 33.82 8.67 26.52
CA THR A 367 35.09 8.99 27.20
C THR A 367 35.12 10.36 27.88
N ARG A 368 34.13 11.22 27.61
CA ARG A 368 34.06 12.60 28.08
C ARG A 368 32.96 12.83 29.13
N ILE A 369 32.26 11.79 29.58
CA ILE A 369 31.16 11.89 30.54
C ILE A 369 31.69 11.68 31.96
N SER A 370 31.49 12.64 32.85
CA SER A 370 31.83 12.50 34.28
C SER A 370 30.93 11.46 34.97
N GLU A 371 31.36 10.95 36.13
CA GLU A 371 30.56 10.01 36.91
C GLU A 371 29.26 10.66 37.40
N GLU A 372 29.34 11.94 37.82
CA GLU A 372 28.17 12.70 38.29
C GLU A 372 27.11 12.85 37.18
N LEU A 373 27.54 13.16 35.95
CA LEU A 373 26.63 13.26 34.82
C LEU A 373 26.01 11.90 34.48
N ARG A 374 26.79 10.82 34.53
CA ARG A 374 26.27 9.47 34.29
C ARG A 374 25.18 9.10 35.30
N GLU A 375 25.41 9.40 36.58
CA GLU A 375 24.41 9.20 37.63
C GLU A 375 23.17 10.07 37.43
N GLU A 376 23.35 11.34 37.03
CA GLU A 376 22.24 12.26 36.74
C GLU A 376 21.37 11.74 35.59
N MET A 377 21.99 11.29 34.49
CA MET A 377 21.29 10.68 33.37
C MET A 377 20.57 9.39 33.77
N GLN A 378 21.21 8.53 34.55
CA GLN A 378 20.58 7.31 35.07
C GLN A 378 19.38 7.62 35.96
N ARG A 379 19.48 8.64 36.83
CA ARG A 379 18.37 9.12 37.65
C ARG A 379 17.21 9.63 36.80
N TRP A 380 17.51 10.39 35.74
CA TRP A 380 16.49 10.85 34.79
C TRP A 380 15.78 9.67 34.12
N PHE A 381 16.50 8.71 33.54
CA PHE A 381 15.89 7.53 32.91
C PHE A 381 15.09 6.67 33.89
N ALA A 382 15.59 6.46 35.11
CA ALA A 382 14.87 5.73 36.15
C ALA A 382 13.56 6.44 36.53
N ALA A 383 13.56 7.78 36.59
CA ALA A 383 12.35 8.57 36.87
C ALA A 383 11.31 8.47 35.74
N GLN A 384 11.74 8.31 34.47
CA GLN A 384 10.84 8.15 33.34
C GLN A 384 10.18 6.77 33.23
N GLU A 385 10.79 5.72 33.79
CA GLU A 385 10.35 4.34 33.56
C GLU A 385 8.91 4.06 34.05
N GLY A 386 8.54 4.56 35.23
CA GLY A 386 7.19 4.41 35.78
C GLY A 386 6.10 5.11 34.93
N PRO A 387 6.24 6.42 34.65
CA PRO A 387 5.37 7.14 33.72
C PRO A 387 5.28 6.49 32.34
N TRP A 388 6.41 6.08 31.76
CA TRP A 388 6.49 5.43 30.45
C TRP A 388 5.67 4.13 30.40
N ARG A 389 5.84 3.23 31.37
CA ARG A 389 5.04 2.00 31.47
C ARG A 389 3.55 2.29 31.59
N THR A 390 3.17 3.30 32.36
CA THR A 390 1.77 3.71 32.52
C THR A 390 1.20 4.21 31.20
N LEU A 391 2.00 4.96 30.45
CA LEU A 391 1.61 5.57 29.19
C LEU A 391 1.46 4.52 28.08
N ILE A 392 2.37 3.54 28.00
CA ILE A 392 2.24 2.37 27.13
C ILE A 392 0.97 1.58 27.46
N ALA A 393 0.71 1.29 28.73
CA ALA A 393 -0.49 0.54 29.12
C ALA A 393 -1.79 1.27 28.71
N LEU A 394 -1.82 2.61 28.83
CA LEU A 394 -2.94 3.42 28.35
C LEU A 394 -3.04 3.42 26.82
N PHE A 395 -1.91 3.45 26.13
CA PHE A 395 -1.85 3.37 24.67
C PHE A 395 -2.39 2.05 24.15
N ASP A 396 -2.03 0.93 24.76
CA ASP A 396 -2.53 -0.39 24.40
C ASP A 396 -4.05 -0.50 24.61
N VAL A 397 -4.57 0.07 25.70
CA VAL A 397 -6.01 0.12 25.97
C VAL A 397 -6.74 0.94 24.89
N LEU A 398 -6.22 2.12 24.52
CA LEU A 398 -6.78 2.95 23.46
C LEU A 398 -6.71 2.26 22.10
N HIS A 399 -5.56 1.67 21.76
CA HIS A 399 -5.34 0.96 20.50
C HIS A 399 -6.32 -0.19 20.35
N LYS A 400 -6.43 -1.04 21.38
CA LYS A 400 -7.39 -2.15 21.40
C LYS A 400 -8.83 -1.64 21.26
N ALA A 401 -9.19 -0.60 22.00
CA ALA A 401 -10.53 -0.04 21.95
C ALA A 401 -10.88 0.54 20.57
N LEU A 402 -9.93 1.22 19.93
CA LEU A 402 -10.10 1.75 18.58
C LEU A 402 -10.20 0.65 17.53
N TYR A 403 -9.36 -0.36 17.62
CA TYR A 403 -9.38 -1.49 16.69
C TYR A 403 -10.71 -2.25 16.76
N GLU A 404 -11.17 -2.57 17.97
CA GLU A 404 -12.47 -3.20 18.18
C GLU A 404 -13.62 -2.34 17.64
N LEU A 405 -13.62 -1.03 17.96
CA LEU A 405 -14.67 -0.12 17.51
C LEU A 405 -14.70 0.04 15.99
N LYS A 406 -13.52 0.14 15.36
CA LYS A 406 -13.40 0.17 13.90
C LYS A 406 -14.01 -1.09 13.28
N ARG A 407 -13.67 -2.26 13.81
CA ARG A 407 -14.20 -3.53 13.34
C ARG A 407 -15.72 -3.63 13.54
N GLU A 408 -16.24 -3.17 14.68
CA GLU A 408 -17.68 -3.17 14.96
C GLU A 408 -18.45 -2.28 13.97
N ILE A 409 -17.89 -1.12 13.63
CA ILE A 409 -18.44 -0.21 12.62
C ILE A 409 -18.42 -0.88 11.24
N GLU A 410 -17.28 -1.45 10.84
CA GLU A 410 -17.13 -2.14 9.55
C GLU A 410 -18.09 -3.34 9.44
N ASP A 411 -18.20 -4.16 10.48
CA ASP A 411 -19.12 -5.30 10.53
C ASP A 411 -20.57 -4.85 10.37
N TYR A 412 -20.99 -3.76 11.04
CA TYR A 412 -22.34 -3.19 10.89
C TYR A 412 -22.59 -2.70 9.46
N VAL A 413 -21.64 -1.95 8.87
CA VAL A 413 -21.77 -1.42 7.51
C VAL A 413 -21.88 -2.56 6.49
N ASN A 414 -21.00 -3.55 6.58
CA ASN A 414 -21.01 -4.72 5.70
C ASN A 414 -22.33 -5.50 5.80
N LEU A 415 -22.84 -5.72 7.01
CA LEU A 415 -24.11 -6.44 7.21
C LEU A 415 -25.31 -5.66 6.68
N ARG A 416 -25.28 -4.33 6.75
CA ARG A 416 -26.31 -3.46 6.15
C ARG A 416 -26.24 -3.51 4.62
N GLU A 417 -25.05 -3.45 4.03
CA GLU A 417 -24.86 -3.57 2.58
C GLU A 417 -25.29 -4.93 2.04
N TRP A 418 -25.10 -6.01 2.81
CA TRP A 418 -25.58 -7.35 2.47
C TRP A 418 -27.10 -7.52 2.66
N GLY A 419 -27.80 -6.50 3.16
CA GLY A 419 -29.24 -6.54 3.45
C GLY A 419 -29.62 -7.46 4.62
N VAL A 420 -28.65 -7.81 5.48
CA VAL A 420 -28.90 -8.58 6.71
C VAL A 420 -29.52 -7.68 7.77
N LEU A 421 -29.10 -6.41 7.81
CA LEU A 421 -29.67 -5.36 8.66
C LEU A 421 -30.42 -4.37 7.77
N THR A 422 -31.64 -4.02 8.18
CA THR A 422 -32.50 -3.02 7.52
C THR A 422 -32.36 -1.65 8.15
#